data_AF-A0A7C1SAD3-F1
#
_entry.id   AF-A0A7C1SAD3-F1
#
_cell.length_a   1.000
_cell.length_b   1.000
_cell.length_c   1.000
_cell.angle_alpha   90.00
_cell.angle_beta   90.00
_cell.angle_gamma   90.00
#
_symmetry.space_group_name_H-M   'P 1'
#
loop_
_entity.id
_entity.type
_entity.pdbx_description
1 polymer ?
#
loop_
_entity_poly.entity_id
_entity_poly.type
_entity_poly.pdbx_seq_one_letter_code
_entity_poly.pdbx_strand_id
1 'polypeptide(L)' 'MTDHTTYQDKPWLAHYEKGVPENVIYEETCLPDFLEASAQKFPDKTALIFQGYTISYA' A
#
# COMPACT_ATOMS: atom_id res chain seq x y z
N MET A 1 -18.64 33.95 4.41
CA MET A 1 -19.25 32.94 3.53
C MET A 1 -18.34 31.73 3.60
N THR A 2 -18.84 30.58 4.05
CA THR A 2 -18.07 29.32 3.99
C THR A 2 -18.21 28.77 2.59
N ASP A 3 -17.10 28.69 1.86
CA ASP A 3 -17.05 27.99 0.59
C ASP A 3 -17.39 26.51 0.80
N HIS A 4 -18.28 25.99 -0.04
CA HIS A 4 -18.75 24.60 0.05
C HIS A 4 -17.87 23.70 -0.82
N THR A 5 -16.84 23.09 -0.25
CA THR A 5 -15.98 22.12 -0.95
C THR A 5 -16.60 20.73 -0.93
N THR A 6 -16.66 20.08 -2.09
CA THR A 6 -17.14 18.71 -2.26
C THR A 6 -15.98 17.72 -2.35
N TYR A 7 -16.26 16.43 -2.18
CA TYR A 7 -15.23 15.38 -2.31
C TYR A 7 -14.63 15.33 -3.73
N GLN A 8 -15.44 15.64 -4.73
CA GLN A 8 -15.06 15.65 -6.14
C GLN A 8 -14.04 16.74 -6.47
N ASP A 9 -13.97 17.81 -5.68
CA ASP A 9 -13.02 18.92 -5.87
C ASP A 9 -11.59 18.55 -5.46
N LYS A 10 -11.42 17.44 -4.72
CA LYS A 10 -10.13 16.90 -4.26
C LYS A 10 -9.13 17.98 -3.79
N PRO A 11 -9.50 18.83 -2.81
CA PRO A 11 -8.69 20.00 -2.41
C PRO A 11 -7.29 19.64 -1.88
N TRP A 12 -7.07 18.39 -1.48
CA TRP A 12 -5.75 17.89 -1.05
C TRP A 12 -4.72 17.84 -2.19
N LEU A 13 -5.14 17.76 -3.45
CA LEU A 13 -4.22 17.74 -4.60
C LEU A 13 -3.41 19.03 -4.72
N ALA A 14 -3.97 20.17 -4.32
CA ALA A 14 -3.26 21.45 -4.31
C ALA A 14 -2.08 21.48 -3.33
N HIS A 15 -2.05 20.54 -2.38
CA HIS A 15 -1.02 20.43 -1.35
C HIS A 15 -0.03 19.29 -1.64
N TYR A 16 -0.14 18.63 -2.80
CA TYR A 16 0.84 17.65 -3.22
C TYR A 16 2.17 18.32 -3.54
N GLU A 17 3.27 17.63 -3.24
CA GLU A 17 4.60 18.11 -3.58
C GLU A 17 4.76 18.21 -5.11
N LYS A 18 5.61 19.14 -5.56
CA LYS A 18 5.86 19.36 -6.98
C LYS A 18 6.34 18.06 -7.65
N GLY A 19 5.57 17.61 -8.64
CA GLY A 19 5.88 16.40 -9.42
C GLY A 19 5.15 15.14 -8.94
N VAL A 20 4.40 15.20 -7.83
CA VAL A 20 3.53 14.10 -7.42
C VAL A 20 2.27 14.12 -8.31
N PRO A 21 1.96 13.03 -9.03
CA PRO A 21 0.78 12.97 -9.88
C PRO A 21 -0.50 12.81 -9.05
N GLU A 22 -1.64 13.25 -9.61
CA GLU A 22 -2.96 13.00 -9.00
C GLU A 22 -3.30 11.51 -8.94
N ASN A 23 -2.90 10.75 -9.97
CA ASN A 23 -3.18 9.32 -10.10
C ASN A 23 -1.86 8.57 -10.26
N VAL A 24 -1.73 7.44 -9.56
CA VAL A 24 -0.61 6.51 -9.70
C VAL A 24 -1.09 5.32 -10.53
N ILE A 25 -0.28 4.88 -11.48
CA ILE A 25 -0.50 3.62 -12.18
C ILE A 25 0.12 2.52 -11.31
N TYR A 26 -0.70 1.61 -10.81
CA TYR A 26 -0.27 0.48 -10.00
C TYR A 26 -0.87 -0.81 -10.57
N GLU A 27 -0.35 -1.93 -10.10
CA GLU A 27 -0.83 -3.25 -10.48
C GLU A 27 -2.24 -3.49 -9.93
N GLU A 28 -3.18 -3.87 -10.80
CA GLU A 28 -4.55 -4.21 -10.42
C GLU A 28 -4.63 -5.67 -9.97
N THR A 29 -4.16 -5.94 -8.75
CA THR A 29 -4.20 -7.28 -8.13
C THR A 29 -4.76 -7.20 -6.71
N CYS A 30 -5.18 -8.33 -6.14
CA CYS A 30 -5.75 -8.33 -4.81
C CYS A 30 -4.66 -8.19 -3.75
N LEU A 31 -5.00 -7.60 -2.60
CA LEU A 31 -4.06 -7.45 -1.50
C LEU A 31 -3.38 -8.78 -1.06
N PRO A 32 -4.08 -9.94 -1.00
CA PRO A 32 -3.46 -11.22 -0.68
C PRO A 32 -2.42 -11.69 -1.72
N ASP A 33 -2.60 -11.33 -2.99
CA ASP A 33 -1.71 -11.76 -4.07
C ASP A 33 -0.31 -11.15 -3.89
N PHE A 34 -0.22 -9.93 -3.34
CA PHE A 34 1.06 -9.33 -2.95
C PHE A 34 1.77 -10.11 -1.83
N LEU A 35 1.01 -10.66 -0.87
CA LEU A 35 1.57 -11.47 0.20
C LEU A 35 2.10 -12.79 -0.35
N GLU A 36 1.34 -13.45 -1.22
CA GLU A 36 1.76 -14.68 -1.87
C GLU A 36 3.01 -14.48 -2.73
N ALA A 37 3.04 -13.42 -3.55
CA ALA A 37 4.21 -13.07 -4.35
C ALA A 37 5.45 -12.78 -3.48
N SER A 38 5.25 -12.11 -2.33
CA SER A 38 6.34 -11.82 -1.39
C SER A 38 6.85 -13.09 -0.70
N ALA A 39 5.96 -13.98 -0.29
CA ALA A 39 6.31 -15.27 0.32
C ALA A 39 7.12 -16.14 -0.64
N GLN A 40 6.72 -16.21 -1.92
CA GLN A 40 7.44 -16.93 -2.97
C GLN A 40 8.81 -16.31 -3.28
N LYS A 41 8.92 -14.98 -3.29
CA LYS A 41 10.17 -14.26 -3.58
C LYS A 41 11.19 -14.35 -2.44
N PHE A 42 10.72 -14.49 -1.21
CA PHE A 42 11.54 -14.47 0.00
C PHE A 42 11.22 -15.61 0.96
N PRO A 43 11.30 -16.88 0.50
CA PRO A 43 10.80 -18.03 1.26
C PRO A 43 11.51 -18.20 2.61
N ASP A 44 12.81 -17.95 2.65
CA ASP A 44 13.63 -18.14 3.86
C ASP A 44 13.53 -16.97 4.86
N LYS A 45 12.82 -15.89 4.52
CA LYS A 45 12.63 -14.78 5.47
C LYS A 45 11.66 -15.18 6.56
N THR A 46 11.94 -14.74 7.78
CA THR A 46 11.04 -14.90 8.91
C THR A 46 9.73 -14.14 8.67
N ALA A 47 8.61 -14.87 8.67
CA ALA A 47 7.26 -14.34 8.53
C ALA A 47 6.59 -14.08 9.89
N LEU A 48 6.86 -14.93 10.89
CA LEU A 48 6.25 -14.83 12.22
C LEU A 48 7.26 -15.15 13.32
N ILE A 49 7.30 -14.30 14.34
CA ILE A 49 7.97 -14.56 15.61
C ILE A 49 6.90 -14.50 16.70
N PHE A 50 6.59 -15.64 17.31
CA PHE A 50 5.54 -15.72 18.32
C PHE A 50 5.79 -16.83 19.32
N GLN A 51 5.73 -16.51 20.63
CA GLN A 51 5.88 -17.49 21.72
C GLN A 51 7.16 -18.34 21.64
N GLY A 52 8.28 -17.74 21.24
CA GLY A 52 9.56 -18.45 21.05
C GLY A 52 9.67 -19.22 19.74
N TYR A 53 8.60 -19.31 18.95
CA TYR A 53 8.64 -19.85 17.59
C TYR A 53 9.07 -18.79 16.59
N THR A 54 9.83 -19.24 15.59
CA THR A 54 10.22 -18.45 14.42
C THR A 54 9.84 -19.27 13.19
N ILE A 55 8.97 -18.71 12.34
CA ILE A 55 8.45 -19.38 11.14
C ILE A 55 8.85 -18.57 9.91
N SER A 56 9.37 -19.24 8.89
CA SER A 56 9.68 -18.68 7.56
C SER A 56 8.43 -18.51 6.71
N TYR A 57 8.52 -17.86 5.54
CA TYR A 57 7.39 -17.79 4.61
C TYR A 57 7.06 -19.14 3.96
N ALA A 58 8.07 -19.98 3.73
CA ALA A 58 7.91 -21.36 3.27
C ALA A 58 7.71 -22.35 4.42
#